data_AF-A0A535LGJ5-F1
#
_entry.id   AF-A0A535LGJ5-F1
#
_cell.length_a   1.000
_cell.length_b   1.000
_cell.length_c   1.000
_cell.angle_alpha   90.00
_cell.angle_beta   90.00
_cell.angle_gamma   90.00
#
_symmetry.space_group_name_H-M   'P 1'
#
loop_
_entity.id
_entity.type
_entity.pdbx_description
1 polymer ?
#
loop_
_entity_poly.entity_id
_entity_poly.type
_entity_poly.pdbx_seq_one_letter_code
_entity_poly.pdbx_strand_id
1 'polypeptide(L)'
;MRSTEPSTPIRPRKRNLQEGQAIVLIALLILVLFGMLGLAVDSGRGYVDRRDQQTAVDAAALAAGDWYENYTDLNLSIQQSVLLYQRDLRLYSGPATVSGPTLALVGANNSLK
;
A
#
# COMPACT_ATOMS: atom_id res chain seq x y z
N MET A 1 50.28 -61.15 35.72
CA MET A 1 50.50 -60.56 34.38
C MET A 1 49.38 -59.57 34.11
N ARG A 2 49.62 -58.27 34.29
CA ARG A 2 48.62 -57.20 34.03
C ARG A 2 48.96 -56.59 32.67
N SER A 3 48.06 -56.74 31.71
CA SER A 3 48.10 -56.02 30.44
C SER A 3 47.72 -54.56 30.71
N THR A 4 48.62 -53.64 30.41
CA THR A 4 48.30 -52.20 30.35
C THR A 4 48.08 -51.85 28.89
N GLU A 5 46.83 -51.68 28.49
CA GLU A 5 46.54 -51.12 27.18
C GLU A 5 46.89 -49.62 27.15
N PRO A 6 47.52 -49.12 26.07
CA PRO A 6 47.77 -47.70 25.91
C PRO A 6 46.46 -46.97 25.62
N SER A 7 46.03 -46.12 26.55
CA SER A 7 44.91 -45.21 26.35
C SER A 7 45.31 -44.10 25.37
N THR A 8 44.85 -44.21 24.12
CA THR A 8 45.01 -43.16 23.11
C THR A 8 44.30 -41.89 23.60
N PRO A 9 45.00 -40.76 23.78
CA PRO A 9 44.34 -39.51 24.11
C PRO A 9 43.53 -39.03 22.90
N ILE A 10 42.21 -39.15 22.97
CA ILE A 10 41.31 -38.50 22.01
C ILE A 10 41.41 -37.00 22.29
N ARG A 11 42.22 -36.27 21.53
CA ARG A 11 42.23 -34.81 21.58
C ARG A 11 40.81 -34.32 21.26
N PRO A 12 40.17 -33.51 22.13
CA PRO A 12 38.88 -32.94 21.80
C PRO A 12 39.04 -32.05 20.58
N ARG A 13 38.30 -32.35 19.50
CA ARG A 13 38.19 -31.47 18.34
C ARG A 13 37.65 -30.14 18.85
N LYS A 14 38.48 -29.09 18.89
CA LYS A 14 38.02 -27.72 19.15
C LYS A 14 36.91 -27.43 18.14
N ARG A 15 35.67 -27.36 18.61
CA ARG A 15 34.54 -26.91 17.83
C ARG A 15 34.71 -25.39 17.74
N ASN A 16 35.39 -24.94 16.69
CA ASN A 16 35.45 -23.52 16.33
C ASN A 16 34.02 -23.10 15.98
N LEU A 17 33.28 -22.69 17.00
CA LEU A 17 31.85 -22.43 16.97
C LEU A 17 31.60 -21.07 16.31
N GLN A 18 31.74 -20.99 14.98
CA GLN A 18 31.02 -20.01 14.14
C GLN A 18 30.96 -18.54 14.66
N GLU A 19 31.95 -18.07 15.43
CA GLU A 19 31.80 -16.83 16.23
C GLU A 19 31.63 -15.58 15.36
N GLY A 20 32.03 -15.64 14.08
CA GLY A 20 31.77 -14.60 13.07
C GLY A 20 30.62 -14.86 12.11
N GLN A 21 30.03 -16.06 12.07
CA GLN A 21 28.91 -16.36 11.18
C GLN A 21 27.60 -15.77 11.70
N ALA A 22 27.43 -15.74 13.02
CA ALA A 22 26.24 -15.21 13.66
C ALA A 22 26.00 -13.73 13.28
N ILE A 23 27.05 -12.91 13.28
CA ILE A 23 26.91 -11.48 12.93
C ILE A 23 26.55 -11.27 11.45
N VAL A 24 27.06 -12.11 10.55
CA VAL A 24 26.68 -12.08 9.12
C VAL A 24 25.22 -12.47 8.94
N LEU A 25 24.77 -13.53 9.61
CA LEU A 25 23.37 -13.95 9.57
C LEU A 25 22.44 -12.88 10.13
N ILE A 26 22.81 -12.24 11.26
CA ILE A 26 22.04 -11.15 11.86
C ILE A 26 21.97 -9.96 10.89
N ALA A 27 23.08 -9.56 10.26
CA ALA A 27 23.10 -8.46 9.31
C ALA A 27 22.17 -8.74 8.10
N LEU A 28 22.19 -9.97 7.56
CA LEU A 28 21.30 -10.37 6.48
C LEU A 28 19.83 -10.42 6.92
N LEU A 29 19.54 -10.91 8.13
CA LEU A 29 18.19 -10.91 8.69
C LEU A 29 17.65 -9.49 8.83
N ILE A 30 18.45 -8.56 9.37
CA ILE A 30 18.07 -7.16 9.51
C ILE A 30 17.75 -6.55 8.15
N LEU A 31 18.59 -6.80 7.13
CA LEU A 31 18.35 -6.33 5.77
C LEU A 31 17.02 -6.84 5.21
N VAL A 32 16.74 -8.14 5.37
CA VAL A 32 15.49 -8.76 4.90
C VAL A 32 14.28 -8.23 5.68
N LEU A 33 14.39 -8.05 6.99
CA LEU A 33 13.33 -7.48 7.81
C LEU A 33 12.99 -6.05 7.39
N PHE A 34 14.00 -5.20 7.14
CA PHE A 34 13.76 -3.85 6.62
C PHE A 34 13.18 -3.86 5.21
N GLY A 35 13.63 -4.78 4.34
CA GLY A 35 13.04 -4.98 3.02
C GLY A 35 11.55 -5.33 3.10
N MET A 36 11.19 -6.28 3.94
CA MET A 36 9.78 -6.66 4.16
C MET A 36 8.98 -5.55 4.83
N LEU A 37 9.57 -4.80 5.76
CA LEU A 37 8.92 -3.64 6.38
C LEU A 37 8.56 -2.58 5.34
N GLY A 38 9.49 -2.26 4.43
CA GLY A 38 9.23 -1.29 3.35
C GLY A 38 8.06 -1.72 2.46
N LEU A 39 8.06 -3.01 2.03
CA LEU A 39 6.97 -3.58 1.24
C LEU A 39 5.63 -3.57 1.99
N ALA A 40 5.64 -3.87 3.29
CA ALA A 40 4.43 -3.86 4.11
C ALA A 40 3.84 -2.45 4.24
N VAL A 41 4.68 -1.42 4.40
CA VAL A 41 4.22 -0.03 4.49
C VAL A 41 3.67 0.47 3.15
N ASP A 42 4.38 0.19 2.04
CA ASP A 42 3.96 0.62 0.71
C ASP A 42 2.66 -0.05 0.26
N SER A 43 2.58 -1.38 0.39
CA SER A 43 1.37 -2.15 0.08
C SER A 43 0.19 -1.76 0.99
N GLY A 44 0.45 -1.50 2.28
CA GLY A 44 -0.55 -1.03 3.22
C GLY A 44 -1.17 0.30 2.81
N ARG A 45 -0.35 1.26 2.37
CA ARG A 45 -0.84 2.54 1.84
C ARG A 45 -1.67 2.37 0.57
N GLY A 46 -1.19 1.60 -0.40
CA GLY A 46 -1.94 1.35 -1.64
C GLY A 46 -3.28 0.65 -1.40
N TYR A 47 -3.36 -0.24 -0.40
CA TYR A 47 -4.62 -0.89 -0.02
C TYR A 47 -5.64 0.08 0.56
N VAL A 48 -5.20 0.99 1.45
CA VAL A 48 -6.07 2.02 2.04
C VAL A 48 -6.58 2.96 0.96
N ASP A 49 -5.69 3.47 0.10
CA ASP A 49 -6.06 4.36 -1.01
C ASP A 49 -7.12 3.71 -1.93
N ARG A 50 -6.92 2.45 -2.31
CA ARG A 50 -7.92 1.71 -3.10
C ARG A 50 -9.27 1.62 -2.40
N ARG A 51 -9.29 1.32 -1.09
CA ARG A 51 -10.53 1.19 -0.31
C ARG A 51 -11.27 2.52 -0.22
N ASP A 52 -10.55 3.62 -0.03
CA ASP A 52 -11.18 4.93 0.12
C ASP A 52 -11.68 5.46 -1.21
N GLN A 53 -10.96 5.21 -2.31
CA GLN A 53 -11.47 5.48 -3.66
C GLN A 53 -12.75 4.72 -3.95
N GLN A 54 -12.82 3.43 -3.61
CA GLN A 54 -14.04 2.62 -3.78
C GLN A 54 -15.20 3.20 -2.96
N THR A 55 -14.96 3.50 -1.68
CA THR A 55 -15.98 4.06 -0.78
C THR A 55 -16.50 5.40 -1.30
N ALA A 56 -15.62 6.28 -1.77
CA ALA A 56 -15.98 7.59 -2.30
C ALA A 56 -16.76 7.50 -3.62
N VAL A 57 -16.40 6.56 -4.50
CA VAL A 57 -17.14 6.31 -5.76
C VAL A 57 -18.54 5.78 -5.47
N ASP A 58 -18.68 4.83 -4.56
CA ASP A 58 -19.98 4.27 -4.19
C ASP A 58 -20.90 5.35 -3.58
N ALA A 59 -20.35 6.20 -2.71
CA ALA A 59 -21.08 7.34 -2.15
C ALA A 59 -21.50 8.36 -3.23
N ALA A 60 -20.60 8.69 -4.16
CA ALA A 60 -20.88 9.59 -5.27
C ALA A 60 -21.96 9.04 -6.21
N ALA A 61 -21.93 7.75 -6.53
CA ALA A 61 -22.93 7.11 -7.37
C ALA A 61 -24.33 7.14 -6.74
N LEU A 62 -24.43 6.85 -5.43
CA LEU A 62 -25.69 6.95 -4.70
C LEU A 62 -26.20 8.39 -4.65
N ALA A 63 -25.32 9.36 -4.37
CA ALA A 63 -25.69 10.77 -4.38
C ALA A 63 -26.17 11.24 -5.76
N ALA A 64 -25.52 10.80 -6.85
CA ALA A 64 -25.95 11.14 -8.21
C ALA A 64 -27.41 10.71 -8.46
N GLY A 65 -27.79 9.53 -7.99
CA GLY A 65 -29.17 9.02 -8.06
C GLY A 65 -30.14 9.90 -7.27
N ASP A 66 -29.82 10.19 -6.01
CA ASP A 66 -30.64 11.04 -5.13
C ASP A 66 -30.84 12.46 -5.71
N TRP A 67 -29.77 13.10 -6.18
CA TRP A 67 -29.86 14.42 -6.82
C TRP A 67 -30.72 14.38 -8.09
N TYR A 68 -30.60 13.32 -8.90
CA TYR A 68 -31.39 13.22 -10.12
C TYR A 68 -32.87 12.98 -9.82
N GLU A 69 -33.20 12.18 -8.81
CA GLU A 69 -34.59 11.96 -8.41
C GLU A 69 -35.26 13.25 -7.90
N ASN A 70 -34.55 14.06 -7.10
CA ASN A 70 -35.12 15.27 -6.51
C ASN A 70 -35.21 16.45 -7.49
N TYR A 71 -34.27 16.57 -8.45
CA TYR A 71 -34.14 17.76 -9.30
C TYR A 71 -34.34 17.49 -10.80
N THR A 72 -34.32 16.23 -11.23
CA THR A 72 -34.46 15.80 -12.64
C THR A 72 -33.48 16.47 -13.61
N ASP A 73 -32.36 17.01 -13.09
CA ASP A 73 -31.32 17.69 -13.85
C ASP A 73 -30.01 16.88 -13.80
N LEU A 74 -29.67 16.26 -14.94
CA LEU A 74 -28.46 15.46 -15.09
C LEU A 74 -27.17 16.26 -14.85
N ASN A 75 -27.13 17.53 -15.27
CA ASN A 75 -25.93 18.36 -15.12
C ASN A 75 -25.67 18.70 -13.66
N LEU A 76 -26.72 18.97 -12.88
CA LEU A 76 -26.59 19.23 -11.45
C LEU A 76 -26.20 17.97 -10.68
N SER A 77 -26.81 16.82 -10.96
CA SER A 77 -26.50 15.55 -10.29
C SER A 77 -25.06 15.08 -10.50
N ILE A 78 -24.53 15.25 -11.72
CA ILE A 78 -23.13 14.94 -12.03
C ILE A 78 -22.20 15.87 -11.25
N GLN A 79 -22.49 17.18 -11.21
CA GLN A 79 -21.64 18.13 -10.47
C GLN A 79 -21.63 17.83 -8.97
N GLN A 80 -22.78 17.56 -8.36
CA GLN A 80 -22.86 17.30 -6.92
C GLN A 80 -22.21 15.97 -6.52
N SER A 81 -22.36 14.92 -7.32
CA SER A 81 -21.71 13.63 -7.05
C SER A 81 -20.18 13.71 -7.16
N VAL A 82 -19.66 14.45 -8.14
CA VAL A 82 -18.22 14.70 -8.27
C VAL A 82 -17.68 15.50 -7.09
N LEU A 83 -18.41 16.52 -6.62
CA LEU A 83 -18.03 17.29 -5.43
C LEU A 83 -17.98 16.40 -4.17
N LEU A 84 -18.93 15.47 -4.04
CA LEU A 84 -18.94 14.51 -2.93
C LEU A 84 -17.71 13.59 -2.98
N TYR A 85 -17.39 13.00 -4.13
CA TYR A 85 -16.18 12.21 -4.34
C TYR A 85 -14.92 13.02 -3.94
N GLN A 86 -14.78 14.24 -4.45
CA GLN A 86 -13.61 15.09 -4.16
C GLN A 86 -13.47 15.41 -2.67
N ARG A 87 -14.60 15.66 -1.99
CA ARG A 87 -14.61 15.93 -0.54
C ARG A 87 -14.07 14.74 0.25
N ASP A 88 -14.45 13.52 -0.14
CA ASP A 88 -14.08 12.31 0.58
C ASP A 88 -12.60 11.93 0.35
N LEU A 89 -12.01 12.27 -0.82
CA LEU A 89 -10.58 12.04 -1.11
C LEU A 89 -9.63 13.11 -0.57
N ARG A 90 -10.14 14.25 -0.08
CA ARG A 90 -9.31 15.40 0.33
C ARG A 90 -8.30 15.07 1.43
N LEU A 91 -8.54 14.03 2.23
CA LEU A 91 -7.65 13.59 3.31
C LEU A 91 -6.31 13.04 2.80
N TYR A 92 -6.23 12.61 1.53
CA TYR A 92 -5.04 12.00 0.93
C TYR A 92 -4.25 12.93 0.02
N SER A 93 -4.87 14.00 -0.48
CA SER A 93 -4.17 15.01 -1.26
C SER A 93 -3.43 15.98 -0.34
N GLY A 94 -2.09 16.04 -0.44
CA GLY A 94 -1.33 17.24 -0.02
C GLY A 94 -1.92 18.50 -0.67
N PRO A 95 -1.58 19.74 -0.23
CA PRO A 95 -2.32 20.96 -0.55
C PRO A 95 -2.64 21.07 -2.04
N ALA A 96 -3.83 20.60 -2.40
CA ALA A 96 -4.25 20.49 -3.78
C ALA A 96 -4.90 21.81 -4.13
N THR A 97 -4.29 22.50 -5.09
CA THR A 97 -4.97 23.49 -5.89
C THR A 97 -6.27 22.87 -6.37
N VAL A 98 -7.39 23.49 -6.01
CA VAL A 98 -8.74 23.03 -6.33
C VAL A 98 -8.86 22.90 -7.85
N SER A 99 -8.58 21.72 -8.40
CA SER A 99 -9.00 21.40 -9.76
C SER A 99 -10.48 21.05 -9.67
N GLY A 100 -11.29 22.09 -9.90
CA GLY A 100 -12.71 21.92 -10.18
C GLY A 100 -12.93 20.97 -11.36
N PRO A 101 -14.18 20.55 -11.59
CA PRO A 101 -14.49 19.56 -12.61
C PRO A 101 -14.04 20.05 -13.99
N THR A 102 -12.98 19.48 -14.54
CA THR A 102 -12.77 19.52 -15.99
C THR A 102 -13.78 18.55 -16.59
N LEU A 103 -15.00 19.04 -16.79
CA LEU A 103 -15.94 18.42 -17.72
C LEU A 103 -15.34 18.58 -19.12
N ALA A 104 -14.38 17.71 -19.46
CA ALA A 104 -14.10 17.39 -20.85
C ALA A 104 -15.36 16.68 -21.35
N LEU A 105 -16.37 17.48 -21.68
CA LEU A 105 -17.48 17.04 -22.48
C LEU A 105 -16.86 16.26 -23.66
N VAL A 106 -17.37 15.07 -23.94
CA VAL A 106 -17.19 14.32 -25.20
C VAL A 106 -18.52 13.57 -25.40
N GLY A 107 -19.55 13.91 -26.19
CA GLY A 107 -19.84 15.15 -26.85
C GLY A 107 -20.94 15.20 -27.93
N ALA A 108 -21.49 16.41 -28.22
CA ALA A 108 -22.23 16.80 -29.44
C ALA A 108 -22.42 18.35 -29.54
N ASN A 109 -21.38 19.17 -29.39
CA ASN A 109 -20.59 19.62 -30.53
C ASN A 109 -19.09 19.58 -30.21
N ASN A 110 -18.70 18.43 -29.68
CA ASN A 110 -17.38 18.13 -29.18
C ASN A 110 -16.44 17.81 -30.32
N SER A 111 -16.19 18.84 -31.09
CA SER A 111 -15.17 18.85 -32.10
C SER A 111 -13.89 19.27 -31.40
N LEU A 112 -12.94 18.35 -31.28
CA LEU A 112 -11.54 18.73 -31.30
C LEU A 112 -11.28 19.27 -32.72
N LYS A 113 -11.10 20.59 -32.85
CA LYS A 113 -10.36 21.20 -33.94
C LYS A 113 -9.10 21.82 -33.37
#